data_AF-A0A6N7LXG7-F1
#
_entry.id   AF-A0A6N7LXG7-F1
#
_cell.length_a   1.000
_cell.length_b   1.000
_cell.length_c   1.000
_cell.angle_alpha   90.00
_cell.angle_beta   90.00
_cell.angle_gamma   90.00
#
_symmetry.space_group_name_H-M   'P 1'
#
loop_
_entity.id
_entity.type
_entity.pdbx_description
1 polymer ?
#
loop_
_entity_poly.entity_id
_entity_poly.type
_entity_poly.pdbx_seq_one_letter_code
_entity_poly.pdbx_strand_id
1 'polypeptide(L)'
;MEQIDFVTVEEQQRPRKRGGSQAVTEKTSAKKSPRQGAAREGYRRLTADIPADLHKRLKMQALMEDRSVTELIVQAAESFLRNRD
;
A
#
# COMPACT_ATOMS: atom_id res chain seq x y z
N MET A 1 26.11 -19.06 -13.34
CA MET A 1 25.45 -18.48 -12.16
C MET A 1 25.10 -17.06 -12.53
N GLU A 2 23.85 -16.84 -12.96
CA GLU A 2 23.42 -15.55 -13.47
C GLU A 2 23.15 -14.62 -12.27
N GLN A 3 23.97 -13.57 -12.16
CA GLN A 3 23.77 -12.47 -11.22
C GLN A 3 22.67 -11.55 -11.78
N ILE A 4 21.53 -11.50 -11.10
CA ILE A 4 20.47 -10.56 -11.41
C ILE A 4 20.81 -9.24 -10.71
N ASP A 5 21.39 -8.33 -11.48
CA ASP A 5 21.67 -6.94 -11.12
C ASP A 5 20.36 -6.14 -11.19
N PHE A 6 19.79 -5.79 -10.04
CA PHE A 6 18.63 -4.88 -9.96
C PHE A 6 18.94 -3.74 -9.01
N VAL A 7 19.79 -2.82 -9.47
CA VAL A 7 19.90 -1.46 -8.91
C VAL A 7 19.77 -0.46 -10.05
N THR A 8 18.54 -0.04 -10.33
CA THR A 8 18.28 1.20 -11.08
C THR A 8 17.14 1.94 -10.40
N VAL A 9 17.47 2.55 -9.25
CA VAL A 9 16.64 3.58 -8.63
C VAL A 9 16.94 4.85 -9.40
N GLU A 10 16.10 5.18 -10.40
CA GLU A 10 16.12 6.49 -11.04
C GLU A 10 15.69 7.56 -10.04
N GLU A 11 16.68 8.11 -9.36
CA GLU A 11 16.55 9.27 -8.49
C GLU A 11 16.45 10.53 -9.34
N GLN A 12 15.25 10.83 -9.86
CA GLN A 12 15.01 12.03 -10.66
C GLN A 12 14.68 13.22 -9.74
N GLN A 13 15.71 13.78 -9.10
CA GLN A 13 15.62 15.07 -8.43
C GLN A 13 15.80 16.22 -9.44
N ARG A 14 14.76 17.04 -9.62
CA ARG A 14 14.88 18.37 -10.23
C ARG A 14 14.13 19.41 -9.39
N PRO A 15 14.81 20.32 -8.68
CA PRO A 15 14.13 21.40 -8.01
C PRO A 15 14.09 22.69 -8.85
N ARG A 16 12.88 23.26 -8.85
CA ARG A 16 12.52 24.69 -8.84
C ARG A 16 12.72 25.52 -10.11
N LYS A 17 11.62 25.73 -10.82
CA LYS A 17 11.40 26.95 -11.61
C LYS A 17 10.42 27.86 -10.84
N ARG A 18 10.94 28.99 -10.36
CA ARG A 18 10.13 30.13 -9.88
C ARG A 18 9.38 30.71 -11.07
N GLY A 19 8.09 30.94 -10.93
CA GLY A 19 7.26 31.59 -11.93
C GLY A 19 5.88 31.86 -11.35
N GLY A 20 5.77 32.92 -10.56
CA GLY A 20 4.47 33.46 -10.19
C GLY A 20 3.83 34.11 -11.41
N SER A 21 2.60 33.74 -11.71
CA SER A 21 1.61 34.56 -12.41
C SER A 21 0.23 33.94 -12.21
N GLN A 22 -0.69 34.78 -11.76
CA GLN A 22 -2.07 34.50 -11.42
C GLN A 22 -2.87 34.00 -12.64
N ALA A 23 -3.76 33.03 -12.42
CA ALA A 23 -4.96 32.88 -13.23
C ALA A 23 -6.07 32.20 -12.39
N VAL A 24 -7.15 32.95 -12.19
CA VAL A 24 -8.51 32.56 -11.79
C VAL A 24 -8.86 31.09 -12.06
N THR A 25 -9.27 30.37 -11.01
CA THR A 25 -9.80 29.00 -11.12
C THR A 25 -11.32 29.04 -11.07
N GLU A 26 -11.94 29.04 -12.24
CA GLU A 26 -13.31 28.59 -12.43
C GLU A 26 -13.43 27.14 -11.94
N LYS A 27 -14.48 26.89 -11.14
CA LYS A 27 -14.78 25.60 -10.54
C LYS A 27 -15.36 24.66 -11.60
N THR A 28 -14.51 24.13 -12.47
CA THR A 28 -14.89 22.98 -13.29
C THR A 28 -14.81 21.75 -12.41
N SER A 29 -15.97 21.14 -12.15
CA SER A 29 -16.14 19.88 -11.44
C SER A 29 -15.46 18.74 -12.20
N ALA A 30 -14.13 18.66 -12.06
CA ALA A 30 -13.35 17.53 -12.52
C ALA A 30 -13.85 16.28 -11.79
N LYS A 31 -14.42 15.34 -12.56
CA LYS A 31 -14.69 13.98 -12.09
C LYS A 31 -13.40 13.46 -11.47
N LYS A 32 -13.39 13.31 -10.14
CA LYS A 32 -12.24 12.79 -9.41
C LYS A 32 -11.99 11.38 -9.92
N SER A 33 -10.96 11.21 -10.74
CA SER A 33 -10.39 9.91 -11.04
C SER A 33 -10.21 9.17 -9.71
N PRO A 34 -10.56 7.87 -9.62
CA PRO A 34 -10.43 7.14 -8.37
C PRO A 34 -8.99 7.29 -7.91
N ARG A 35 -8.82 7.97 -6.76
CA ARG A 35 -7.49 8.17 -6.17
C ARG A 35 -6.86 6.79 -6.06
N GLN A 36 -5.63 6.63 -6.54
CA GLN A 36 -4.82 5.44 -6.25
C GLN A 36 -4.85 5.24 -4.74
N GLY A 37 -5.61 4.23 -4.31
CA GLY A 37 -5.90 4.00 -2.91
C GLY A 37 -7.37 4.07 -2.46
N ALA A 38 -8.36 4.06 -3.36
CA ALA A 38 -9.70 3.64 -2.96
C ALA A 38 -9.66 2.17 -2.47
N ALA A 39 -10.37 1.86 -1.38
CA ALA A 39 -10.55 0.47 -0.97
C ALA A 39 -11.35 -0.28 -2.03
N ARG A 40 -11.07 -1.58 -2.23
CA ARG A 40 -11.86 -2.43 -3.12
C ARG A 40 -13.31 -2.48 -2.64
N GLU A 41 -14.25 -2.65 -3.56
CA GLU A 41 -15.66 -2.79 -3.22
C GLU A 41 -15.85 -3.95 -2.23
N GLY A 42 -16.57 -3.71 -1.12
CA GLY A 42 -16.73 -4.68 -0.03
C GLY A 42 -15.58 -4.75 0.98
N TYR A 43 -14.46 -4.05 0.76
CA TYR A 43 -13.31 -4.03 1.67
C TYR A 43 -13.18 -2.68 2.39
N ARG A 44 -12.67 -2.71 3.63
CA ARG A 44 -12.27 -1.52 4.39
C ARG A 44 -10.77 -1.59 4.67
N ARG A 45 -10.11 -0.42 4.67
CA ARG A 45 -8.68 -0.31 4.99
C ARG A 45 -8.47 -0.48 6.48
N LEU A 46 -7.53 -1.33 6.84
CA LEU A 46 -7.01 -1.46 8.19
C LEU A 46 -5.64 -0.79 8.24
N THR A 47 -5.50 0.24 9.08
CA THR A 47 -4.21 0.83 9.45
C THR A 47 -4.00 0.54 10.93
N ALA A 48 -2.97 -0.24 11.23
CA ALA A 48 -2.65 -0.66 12.59
C ALA A 48 -1.14 -0.68 12.77
N ASP A 49 -0.69 -0.19 13.92
CA ASP A 49 0.69 -0.37 14.34
C ASP A 49 0.87 -1.81 14.81
N ILE A 50 1.81 -2.52 14.18
CA ILE A 50 2.15 -3.90 14.52
C ILE A 50 3.62 -3.98 14.94
N PRO A 51 3.96 -4.83 15.92
CA PRO A 51 5.35 -5.05 16.31
C PRO A 51 6.21 -5.46 15.10
N ALA A 52 7.44 -4.93 15.01
CA ALA A 52 8.33 -5.18 13.89
C ALA A 52 8.60 -6.68 13.67
N ASP A 53 8.77 -7.44 14.75
CA ASP A 53 9.00 -8.88 14.70
C ASP A 53 7.79 -9.65 14.19
N LEU A 54 6.58 -9.18 14.50
CA LEU A 54 5.35 -9.78 13.98
C LEU A 54 5.23 -9.53 12.48
N HIS A 55 5.49 -8.30 12.02
CA HIS A 55 5.49 -7.96 10.60
C HIS A 55 6.50 -8.81 9.81
N LYS A 56 7.70 -9.03 10.34
CA LYS A 56 8.72 -9.90 9.72
C LYS A 56 8.23 -11.34 9.61
N ARG A 57 7.69 -11.91 10.69
CA ARG A 57 7.18 -13.29 10.69
C ARG A 57 6.03 -13.47 9.70
N LEU A 58 5.08 -12.52 9.64
CA LEU A 58 3.99 -12.55 8.68
C LEU A 58 4.49 -12.55 7.23
N LYS A 59 5.50 -11.73 6.92
CA LYS A 59 6.12 -11.70 5.58
C LYS A 59 6.81 -13.01 5.22
N MET A 60 7.57 -13.59 6.16
CA MET A 60 8.25 -14.87 5.92
C MET A 60 7.23 -15.99 5.70
N GLN A 61 6.17 -16.02 6.50
CA GLN A 61 5.12 -17.02 6.37
C GLN A 61 4.39 -16.88 5.02
N ALA A 62 4.04 -15.65 4.63
CA ALA A 62 3.41 -15.36 3.35
C ALA A 62 4.27 -15.86 2.18
N LEU A 63 5.58 -15.62 2.23
CA LEU A 63 6.53 -16.10 1.23
C LEU A 63 6.60 -17.64 1.17
N MET A 64 6.63 -18.31 2.32
CA MET A 64 6.74 -19.77 2.37
C MET A 64 5.49 -20.51 1.90
N GLU A 65 4.33 -19.87 2.00
CA GLU A 65 3.05 -20.47 1.65
C GLU A 65 2.50 -20.03 0.29
N ASP A 66 3.24 -19.20 -0.46
CA ASP A 66 2.77 -18.55 -1.69
C ASP A 66 1.45 -17.76 -1.49
N ARG A 67 1.31 -17.13 -0.32
CA ARG A 67 0.12 -16.34 0.07
C ARG A 67 0.48 -14.89 0.30
N SER A 68 -0.52 -14.00 0.30
CA SER A 68 -0.30 -12.61 0.71
C SER A 68 -0.37 -12.45 2.24
N VAL A 69 0.39 -11.49 2.77
CA VAL A 69 0.30 -11.10 4.20
C VAL A 69 -1.13 -10.70 4.58
N THR A 70 -1.86 -10.06 3.66
CA THR A 70 -3.26 -9.68 3.86
C THR A 70 -4.16 -10.90 4.10
N GLU A 71 -3.99 -11.97 3.31
CA GLU A 71 -4.78 -13.20 3.48
C GLU A 71 -4.50 -13.87 4.82
N LEU A 72 -3.23 -13.91 5.25
CA LEU A 72 -2.86 -14.43 6.57
C LEU A 72 -3.54 -13.63 7.70
N ILE A 73 -3.56 -12.31 7.59
CA ILE A 73 -4.20 -11.44 8.59
C ILE A 73 -5.71 -11.69 8.63
N VAL A 74 -6.37 -11.79 7.48
CA VAL A 74 -7.82 -12.06 7.41
C VAL A 74 -8.14 -13.42 8.00
N GLN A 75 -7.42 -14.48 7.62
CA GLN A 75 -7.62 -15.82 8.17
C GLN A 75 -7.40 -15.87 9.68
N ALA A 76 -6.35 -15.23 10.18
CA ALA A 76 -6.08 -15.15 11.60
C ALA A 76 -7.21 -14.40 12.35
N ALA A 77 -7.69 -13.29 11.79
CA ALA A 77 -8.79 -12.52 12.36
C ALA A 77 -10.10 -13.33 12.40
N GLU A 78 -10.46 -14.02 11.31
CA GLU A 78 -11.64 -14.90 11.29
C GLU A 78 -11.53 -16.05 12.29
N SER A 79 -10.36 -16.68 12.37
CA SER A 79 -10.14 -17.81 13.29
C SER A 79 -10.19 -17.36 14.74
N PHE A 80 -9.66 -16.17 15.04
CA PHE A 80 -9.75 -15.57 16.37
C PHE A 80 -11.20 -15.23 16.76
N LEU A 81 -12.01 -14.73 15.81
CA LEU A 81 -13.42 -14.44 16.07
C LEU A 81 -14.27 -15.70 16.24
N ARG A 82 -14.00 -16.76 15.46
CA ARG A 82 -14.72 -18.05 15.56
C ARG A 82 -14.45 -18.79 16.87
N ASN A 83 -13.22 -18.71 17.40
CA ASN A 83 -12.83 -19.42 18.62
C ASN A 83 -13.16 -18.67 19.92
N ARG A 84 -13.93 -17.58 19.84
CA ARG A 84 -14.29 -16.73 20.98
C ARG A 84 -15.71 -17.00 21.50
N ASP A 85 -16.44 -17.87 20.82
CA ASP A 85 -17.66 -18.55 21.30
C ASP A 85 -17.30 -19.92 21.92
#